data_AF-A0A507B541-F1
#
_entry.id   AF-A0A507B541-F1
#
_cell.length_a   1.000
_cell.length_b   1.000
_cell.length_c   1.000
_cell.angle_alpha   90.00
_cell.angle_beta   90.00
_cell.angle_gamma   90.00
#
_symmetry.space_group_name_H-M   'P 1'
#
loop_
_entity.id
_entity.type
_entity.pdbx_description
1 polymer ?
#
loop_
_entity_poly.entity_id
_entity_poly.type
_entity_poly.pdbx_seq_one_letter_code
_entity_poly.pdbx_strand_id
1 'polypeptide(L)'
;MKAHWQMRASAVAMAAFVASMAAITVDKGSLAIALMALSGFSVGYVELLALVLVPFTCPPGDIGLASGFQSCCRGTMGTIATAIYATVLENRNLVNIPGQVGPAALRAGLPAGSVAMAVKAAEAGTPAALAKVPGMTPAIRDAIQMATRVANAMSFRTMFLVSIAFGVTSAASSFFIRNLDRHLTDDVARKLQGVKSRPVRADIEQTKEVA
;
A
#
# COMPACT_ATOMS: atom_id res chain seq x y z
N MET A 1 -17.17 21.83 5.59
CA MET A 1 -16.90 20.59 6.36
C MET A 1 -15.49 20.72 6.92
N LYS A 2 -15.26 20.59 8.23
CA LYS A 2 -13.95 20.88 8.83
C LYS A 2 -12.90 19.87 8.32
N ALA A 3 -11.72 20.33 7.91
CA ALA A 3 -10.70 19.52 7.23
C ALA A 3 -10.27 18.27 8.01
N HIS A 4 -10.28 18.35 9.34
CA HIS A 4 -9.97 17.22 10.22
C HIS A 4 -10.99 16.06 10.14
N TRP A 5 -12.27 16.36 9.90
CA TRP A 5 -13.29 15.33 9.70
C TRP A 5 -13.12 14.64 8.35
N GLN A 6 -12.71 15.38 7.32
CA GLN A 6 -12.44 14.82 5.99
C GLN A 6 -11.26 13.86 6.03
N MET A 7 -10.15 14.22 6.71
CA MET A 7 -8.99 13.34 6.88
C MET A 7 -9.31 12.07 7.67
N ARG A 8 -10.08 12.16 8.74
CA ARG A 8 -10.47 10.98 9.54
C ARG A 8 -11.38 10.05 8.74
N ALA A 9 -12.38 10.60 8.05
CA ALA A 9 -13.31 9.82 7.24
C ALA A 9 -12.60 9.13 6.06
N SER A 10 -11.68 9.82 5.37
CA SER A 10 -10.92 9.25 4.26
C SER A 10 -9.91 8.20 4.70
N ALA A 11 -9.26 8.37 5.85
CA ALA A 11 -8.35 7.37 6.41
C ALA A 11 -9.07 6.06 6.80
N VAL A 12 -10.25 6.17 7.42
CA VAL A 12 -11.08 5.00 7.76
C VAL A 12 -11.60 4.33 6.49
N ALA A 13 -12.05 5.10 5.51
CA ALA A 13 -12.48 4.57 4.22
C ALA A 13 -11.35 3.84 3.48
N MET A 14 -10.14 4.42 3.45
CA MET A 14 -8.94 3.77 2.91
C MET A 14 -8.67 2.43 3.60
N ALA A 15 -8.63 2.41 4.94
CA ALA A 15 -8.37 1.19 5.69
C ALA A 15 -9.43 0.10 5.43
N ALA A 16 -10.71 0.49 5.33
CA ALA A 16 -11.80 -0.42 5.03
C ALA A 16 -11.70 -1.00 3.60
N PHE A 17 -11.39 -0.17 2.60
CA PHE A 17 -11.23 -0.63 1.22
C PHE A 17 -10.02 -1.55 1.05
N VAL A 18 -8.88 -1.22 1.66
CA VAL A 18 -7.69 -2.09 1.64
C VAL A 18 -7.97 -3.41 2.37
N ALA A 19 -8.67 -3.36 3.51
CA ALA A 19 -9.03 -4.58 4.24
C ALA A 19 -10.00 -5.48 3.45
N SER A 20 -10.92 -4.88 2.69
CA SER A 20 -11.85 -5.64 1.83
C SER A 20 -11.14 -6.44 0.74
N MET A 21 -9.92 -6.06 0.35
CA MET A 21 -9.13 -6.81 -0.63
C MET A 21 -8.67 -8.18 -0.12
N ALA A 22 -8.59 -8.39 1.20
CA ALA A 22 -8.24 -9.70 1.77
C ALA A 22 -9.33 -10.77 1.57
N ALA A 23 -10.56 -10.38 1.23
CA ALA A 23 -11.68 -11.28 0.96
C ALA A 23 -11.78 -11.73 -0.51
N ILE A 24 -10.91 -11.22 -1.39
CA ILE A 24 -10.97 -11.51 -2.83
C ILE A 24 -10.43 -12.92 -3.10
N THR A 25 -11.21 -13.71 -3.85
CA THR A 25 -10.86 -15.03 -4.39
C THR A 25 -10.69 -15.00 -5.91
N VAL A 26 -10.03 -16.02 -6.47
CA VAL A 26 -9.66 -16.15 -7.90
C VAL A 26 -10.85 -15.95 -8.86
N ASP A 27 -12.06 -16.33 -8.45
CA ASP A 27 -13.26 -16.25 -9.28
C ASP A 27 -13.80 -14.84 -9.51
N LYS A 28 -13.42 -13.85 -8.70
CA LYS A 28 -14.01 -12.48 -8.74
C LYS A 28 -13.01 -11.42 -9.20
N GLY A 29 -12.40 -11.63 -10.37
CA GLY A 29 -11.42 -10.70 -10.94
C GLY A 29 -11.95 -9.28 -11.17
N SER A 30 -13.21 -9.11 -11.61
CA SER A 30 -13.81 -7.79 -11.84
C SER A 30 -14.00 -6.98 -10.54
N LEU A 31 -14.45 -7.64 -9.48
CA LEU A 31 -14.60 -7.04 -8.16
C LEU A 31 -13.23 -6.66 -7.57
N ALA A 32 -12.20 -7.47 -7.83
CA ALA A 32 -10.83 -7.16 -7.41
C ALA A 32 -10.30 -5.87 -8.03
N ILE A 33 -10.51 -5.69 -9.34
CA ILE A 33 -10.08 -4.48 -10.07
C ILE A 33 -10.84 -3.25 -9.57
N ALA A 34 -12.16 -3.38 -9.38
CA ALA A 34 -12.99 -2.28 -8.88
C ALA A 34 -12.57 -1.82 -7.47
N LEU A 35 -12.35 -2.78 -6.55
CA LEU A 35 -11.88 -2.48 -5.20
C LEU A 35 -10.46 -1.90 -5.20
N MET A 36 -9.57 -2.41 -6.06
CA MET A 36 -8.22 -1.89 -6.18
C MET A 36 -8.22 -0.44 -6.68
N ALA A 37 -9.02 -0.11 -7.69
CA ALA A 37 -9.19 1.26 -8.18
C ALA A 37 -9.74 2.20 -7.10
N LEU A 38 -10.77 1.77 -6.36
CA LEU A 38 -11.38 2.57 -5.30
C LEU A 38 -10.44 2.78 -4.10
N SER A 39 -9.69 1.74 -3.73
CA SER A 39 -8.65 1.84 -2.69
C SER A 39 -7.55 2.82 -3.11
N GLY A 40 -7.05 2.73 -4.35
CA GLY A 40 -6.03 3.63 -4.89
C GLY A 40 -6.49 5.08 -4.92
N PHE A 41 -7.75 5.34 -5.30
CA PHE A 41 -8.33 6.68 -5.25
C PHE A 41 -8.37 7.23 -3.81
N SER A 42 -8.79 6.41 -2.85
CA SER A 42 -8.87 6.82 -1.44
C SER A 42 -7.49 7.12 -0.85
N VAL A 43 -6.49 6.29 -1.15
CA VAL A 43 -5.09 6.52 -0.76
C VAL A 43 -4.58 7.84 -1.35
N GLY A 44 -4.80 8.06 -2.66
CA GLY A 44 -4.38 9.29 -3.33
C GLY A 44 -5.01 10.54 -2.71
N TYR A 45 -6.28 10.48 -2.31
CA TYR A 45 -6.95 11.60 -1.66
C TYR A 45 -6.33 11.93 -0.28
N VAL A 46 -6.05 10.93 0.55
CA VAL A 46 -5.38 11.11 1.85
C VAL A 46 -3.99 11.69 1.67
N GLU A 47 -3.24 11.18 0.69
CA GLU A 47 -1.89 11.62 0.35
C GLU A 47 -1.85 13.10 -0.06
N LEU A 48 -2.78 13.53 -0.92
CA LEU A 48 -2.90 14.91 -1.37
C LEU A 48 -3.20 15.87 -0.23
N LEU A 49 -4.11 15.49 0.68
CA LEU A 49 -4.40 16.31 1.86
C LEU A 49 -3.16 16.43 2.76
N ALA A 50 -2.40 15.35 2.96
CA ALA A 50 -1.18 15.38 3.76
C ALA A 50 -0.12 16.30 3.14
N LEU A 51 0.12 16.19 1.82
CA LEU A 51 1.07 17.04 1.09
C LEU A 51 0.72 18.52 1.16
N VAL A 52 -0.57 18.87 1.12
CA VAL A 52 -1.01 20.26 1.20
C VAL A 52 -0.92 20.80 2.62
N LEU A 53 -1.24 19.98 3.63
CA LEU A 53 -1.29 20.43 5.03
C LEU A 53 0.08 20.60 5.69
N VAL A 54 1.07 19.79 5.32
CA VAL A 54 2.43 19.85 5.90
C VAL A 54 3.06 21.25 5.78
N PRO A 55 3.07 21.91 4.60
CA PRO A 55 3.54 23.29 4.46
C PRO A 55 2.89 24.31 5.41
N PHE A 56 1.60 24.17 5.72
CA PHE A 56 0.89 25.11 6.59
C PHE A 56 1.24 24.97 8.07
N THR A 57 1.83 23.85 8.48
CA THR A 57 2.24 23.62 9.87
C THR A 57 3.62 24.20 10.22
N CYS A 58 4.36 24.70 9.23
CA CYS A 58 5.72 25.19 9.41
C CYS A 58 5.85 26.68 9.08
N PRO A 59 6.81 27.39 9.70
CA PRO A 59 7.14 28.76 9.32
C PRO A 59 7.53 28.86 7.83
N PRO A 60 7.28 30.00 7.17
CA PRO A 60 7.54 30.18 5.73
C PRO A 60 8.98 29.90 5.29
N GLY A 61 9.95 30.03 6.21
CA GLY A 61 11.36 29.75 5.93
C GLY A 61 11.70 28.26 5.81
N ASP A 62 10.89 27.37 6.41
CA ASP A 62 11.23 25.95 6.59
C ASP A 62 10.30 25.00 5.80
N ILE A 63 9.41 25.53 4.95
CA ILE A 63 8.45 24.75 4.15
C ILE A 63 9.16 23.69 3.28
N GLY A 64 10.32 24.05 2.72
CA GLY A 64 11.13 23.14 1.91
C GLY A 64 11.69 21.97 2.71
N LEU A 65 12.16 22.23 3.94
CA LEU A 65 12.68 21.20 4.84
C LEU A 65 11.56 20.27 5.30
N ALA A 66 10.41 20.82 5.68
CA ALA A 66 9.25 20.05 6.14
C ALA A 66 8.69 19.12 5.03
N SER A 67 8.46 19.66 3.83
CA SER A 67 7.95 18.90 2.68
C SER A 67 8.98 17.88 2.16
N GLY A 68 10.27 18.24 2.20
CA GLY A 68 11.37 17.34 1.85
C GLY A 68 11.44 16.15 2.80
N PHE A 69 11.40 16.40 4.11
CA PHE A 69 11.42 15.36 5.13
C PHE A 69 10.20 14.43 5.04
N GLN A 70 9.01 14.99 4.79
CA GLN A 70 7.80 14.20 4.54
C GLN A 70 7.98 13.23 3.36
N SER A 71 8.57 13.70 2.26
CA SER A 71 8.82 12.88 1.07
C SER A 71 9.86 11.79 1.32
N CYS A 72 10.90 12.07 2.11
CA CYS A 72 11.89 11.07 2.52
C CYS A 72 11.24 9.95 3.35
N CYS A 73 10.45 10.30 4.36
CA CYS A 73 9.75 9.32 5.21
C CYS A 73 8.85 8.40 4.37
N ARG A 74 8.11 8.98 3.41
CA ARG A 74 7.28 8.22 2.47
C ARG A 74 8.10 7.25 1.62
N GLY A 75 9.22 7.72 1.06
CA GLY A 75 10.11 6.89 0.23
C GLY A 75 10.65 5.70 1.01
N THR A 76 11.18 5.95 2.22
CA THR A 76 11.71 4.90 3.09
C THR A 76 10.65 3.87 3.48
N MET A 77 9.46 4.33 3.88
CA MET A 77 8.36 3.42 4.21
C MET A 77 7.93 2.57 3.01
N GLY A 78 7.92 3.15 1.80
CA GLY A 78 7.60 2.42 0.57
C GLY A 78 8.58 1.28 0.27
N THR A 79 9.87 1.51 0.48
CA THR A 79 10.90 0.47 0.33
C THR A 79 10.75 -0.65 1.36
N ILE A 80 10.52 -0.31 2.63
CA ILE A 80 10.34 -1.29 3.71
C ILE A 80 9.09 -2.14 3.45
N ALA A 81 7.97 -1.51 3.13
CA ALA A 81 6.72 -2.20 2.85
C ALA A 81 6.86 -3.16 1.65
N THR A 82 7.51 -2.70 0.57
CA THR A 82 7.74 -3.53 -0.62
C THR A 82 8.62 -4.74 -0.30
N ALA A 83 9.68 -4.55 0.49
CA ALA A 83 10.54 -5.65 0.92
C ALA A 83 9.77 -6.69 1.76
N ILE A 84 8.98 -6.24 2.75
CA ILE A 84 8.16 -7.14 3.58
C ILE A 84 7.16 -7.92 2.71
N TYR A 85 6.42 -7.24 1.84
CA TYR A 85 5.43 -7.91 1.00
C TYR A 85 6.06 -8.89 0.02
N ALA A 86 7.19 -8.52 -0.61
CA ALA A 86 7.93 -9.41 -1.48
C ALA A 86 8.43 -10.66 -0.74
N THR A 87 9.04 -10.49 0.43
CA THR A 87 9.54 -11.62 1.23
C THR A 87 8.42 -12.54 1.72
N VAL A 88 7.28 -11.98 2.16
CA VAL A 88 6.13 -12.79 2.58
C VAL A 88 5.55 -13.57 1.40
N LEU A 89 5.42 -12.93 0.23
CA LEU A 89 4.89 -13.57 -0.97
C LEU A 89 5.80 -14.70 -1.45
N GLU A 90 7.11 -14.45 -1.52
CA GLU A 90 8.13 -15.43 -1.92
C GLU A 90 8.10 -16.66 -0.99
N ASN A 91 8.18 -16.43 0.33
CA ASN A 91 8.17 -17.51 1.32
C ASN A 91 6.87 -18.33 1.27
N ARG A 92 5.73 -17.71 0.98
CA ARG A 92 4.45 -18.42 0.85
C ARG A 92 4.34 -19.15 -0.48
N ASN A 93 4.90 -18.62 -1.56
CA ASN A 93 4.95 -19.29 -2.85
C ASN A 93 5.81 -20.56 -2.79
N LEU A 94 6.96 -20.53 -2.11
CA LEU A 94 7.82 -21.70 -1.90
C LEU A 94 7.13 -22.85 -1.15
N VAL A 95 6.05 -22.59 -0.40
CA VAL A 95 5.28 -23.62 0.31
C VAL A 95 4.01 -24.01 -0.45
N ASN A 96 3.25 -23.01 -0.92
CA ASN A 96 1.94 -23.22 -1.53
C ASN A 96 2.02 -23.77 -2.96
N ILE A 97 3.04 -23.35 -3.75
CA ILE A 97 3.21 -23.83 -5.12
C ILE A 97 3.52 -25.32 -5.15
N PRO A 98 4.53 -25.86 -4.45
CA PRO A 98 4.76 -27.31 -4.42
C PRO A 98 3.57 -28.08 -3.82
N GLY A 99 2.92 -27.50 -2.79
CA GLY A 99 1.77 -28.12 -2.13
C GLY A 99 0.52 -28.27 -2.99
N GLN A 100 0.29 -27.38 -3.96
CA GLN A 100 -0.88 -27.43 -4.86
C GLN A 100 -0.53 -28.00 -6.25
N VAL A 101 0.63 -27.65 -6.79
CA VAL A 101 1.06 -28.07 -8.14
C VAL A 101 1.49 -29.54 -8.15
N GLY A 102 2.16 -30.03 -7.10
CA GLY A 102 2.55 -31.44 -6.97
C GLY A 102 1.37 -32.43 -7.11
N PRO A 103 0.34 -32.32 -6.26
CA PRO A 103 -0.83 -33.21 -6.35
C PRO A 103 -1.72 -32.93 -7.57
N ALA A 104 -1.69 -31.72 -8.14
CA ALA A 104 -2.39 -31.43 -9.39
C ALA A 104 -1.70 -32.09 -10.61
N ALA A 105 -0.36 -32.05 -10.68
CA ALA A 105 0.41 -32.69 -11.73
C ALA A 105 0.29 -34.22 -11.67
N LEU A 106 0.31 -34.81 -10.48
CA LEU A 106 0.08 -36.25 -10.29
C LEU A 106 -1.34 -36.67 -10.72
N ARG A 107 -2.36 -35.91 -10.32
CA ARG A 107 -3.76 -36.16 -10.74
C ARG A 107 -3.98 -35.99 -12.24
N ALA A 108 -3.21 -35.11 -12.88
CA ALA A 108 -3.25 -34.91 -14.32
C ALA A 108 -2.50 -36.00 -15.12
N GLY A 109 -1.87 -36.96 -14.44
CA GLY A 109 -1.20 -38.10 -15.06
C GLY A 109 0.29 -37.89 -15.37
N LEU A 110 0.93 -36.86 -14.79
CA LEU A 110 2.36 -36.65 -14.96
C LEU A 110 3.14 -37.69 -14.14
N PRO A 111 4.15 -38.38 -14.72
CA PRO A 111 4.96 -39.34 -13.99
C PRO A 111 5.71 -38.67 -12.83
N ALA A 112 5.79 -39.37 -11.68
CA ALA A 112 6.33 -38.83 -10.42
C ALA A 112 7.75 -38.23 -10.55
N GLY A 113 8.58 -38.76 -11.46
CA GLY A 113 9.92 -38.24 -11.75
C GLY A 113 9.94 -36.86 -12.43
N SER A 114 8.88 -36.46 -13.12
CA SER A 114 8.77 -35.16 -13.79
C SER A 114 8.07 -34.09 -12.95
N VAL A 115 7.47 -34.46 -11.81
CA VAL A 115 6.69 -33.54 -10.95
C VAL A 115 7.56 -32.44 -10.36
N ALA A 116 8.78 -32.77 -9.89
CA ALA A 116 9.70 -31.77 -9.36
C ALA A 116 10.14 -30.75 -10.43
N MET A 117 10.30 -31.19 -11.69
CA MET A 117 10.59 -30.30 -12.83
C MET A 117 9.38 -29.46 -13.21
N ALA A 118 8.16 -30.01 -13.15
CA ALA A 118 6.93 -29.29 -13.40
C ALA A 118 6.66 -28.21 -12.32
N VAL A 119 6.96 -28.50 -11.06
CA VAL A 119 6.87 -27.53 -9.96
C VAL A 119 7.88 -26.38 -10.15
N LYS A 120 9.16 -26.68 -10.47
CA LYS A 120 10.15 -25.64 -10.78
C LYS A 120 9.77 -24.80 -12.02
N ALA A 121 9.21 -25.43 -13.04
CA ALA A 121 8.71 -24.74 -14.22
C ALA A 121 7.47 -23.87 -13.92
N ALA A 122 6.63 -24.29 -12.98
CA ALA A 122 5.49 -23.52 -12.49
C ALA A 122 5.91 -22.34 -11.61
N GLU A 123 6.95 -22.47 -10.79
CA GLU A 123 7.57 -21.36 -10.04
C GLU A 123 8.18 -20.32 -10.99
N ALA A 124 8.82 -20.77 -12.07
CA ALA A 124 9.37 -19.87 -13.10
C ALA A 124 8.28 -19.12 -13.89
N GLY A 125 7.03 -19.56 -13.85
CA GLY A 125 5.88 -18.88 -14.47
C GLY A 125 5.92 -18.77 -16.00
N THR A 126 6.88 -19.41 -16.68
CA THR A 126 7.05 -19.28 -18.13
C THR A 126 6.43 -20.47 -18.89
N PRO A 127 5.66 -20.21 -19.96
CA PRO A 127 5.10 -21.28 -20.80
C PRO A 127 6.21 -22.10 -21.49
N ALA A 128 7.38 -21.50 -21.73
CA ALA A 128 8.55 -22.18 -22.27
C ALA A 128 9.18 -23.18 -21.28
N ALA A 129 9.15 -22.91 -19.97
CA ALA A 129 9.65 -23.85 -18.97
C ALA A 129 8.71 -25.05 -18.81
N LEU A 130 7.40 -24.82 -18.88
CA LEU A 130 6.39 -25.90 -18.82
C LEU A 130 6.46 -26.81 -20.06
N ALA A 131 6.78 -26.27 -21.24
CA ALA A 131 6.95 -27.04 -22.47
C ALA A 131 8.20 -27.95 -22.48
N LYS A 132 9.19 -27.69 -21.62
CA LYS A 132 10.41 -28.51 -21.51
C LYS A 132 10.22 -29.76 -20.64
N VAL A 133 9.08 -29.90 -19.96
CA VAL A 133 8.83 -31.05 -19.07
C VAL A 133 8.41 -32.27 -19.91
N PRO A 134 9.09 -33.42 -19.76
CA PRO A 134 8.70 -34.66 -20.45
C PRO A 134 7.31 -35.13 -20.00
N GLY A 135 6.41 -35.35 -20.96
CA GLY A 135 5.03 -35.81 -20.71
C GLY A 135 3.99 -34.69 -20.57
N MET A 136 4.35 -33.43 -20.88
CA MET A 136 3.42 -32.30 -20.78
C MET A 136 2.41 -32.31 -21.94
N THR A 137 1.13 -32.49 -21.62
CA THR A 137 0.02 -32.29 -22.57
C THR A 137 -0.64 -30.93 -22.33
N PRO A 138 -1.41 -30.39 -23.30
CA PRO A 138 -2.15 -29.14 -23.12
C PRO A 138 -3.09 -29.17 -21.90
N ALA A 139 -3.75 -30.32 -21.66
CA ALA A 139 -4.63 -30.50 -20.51
C ALA A 139 -3.88 -30.48 -19.16
N ILE A 140 -2.68 -31.08 -19.09
CA ILE A 140 -1.84 -31.05 -17.89
C ILE A 140 -1.31 -29.64 -17.62
N ARG A 141 -0.93 -28.92 -18.68
CA ARG A 141 -0.49 -27.52 -18.58
C ARG A 141 -1.59 -26.64 -18.01
N ASP A 142 -2.82 -26.78 -18.50
CA ASP A 142 -3.94 -25.97 -18.03
C ASP A 142 -4.31 -26.30 -16.57
N ALA A 143 -4.24 -27.58 -16.18
CA ALA A 143 -4.41 -28.01 -14.79
C ALA A 143 -3.33 -27.44 -13.85
N ILE A 144 -2.05 -27.46 -14.28
CA ILE A 144 -0.93 -26.87 -13.54
C ILE A 144 -1.11 -25.35 -13.45
N GLN A 145 -1.48 -24.67 -14.52
CA GLN A 145 -1.73 -23.23 -14.50
C GLN A 145 -2.87 -22.85 -13.54
N MET A 146 -3.94 -23.64 -13.52
CA MET A 146 -5.04 -23.43 -12.57
C MET A 146 -4.56 -23.64 -11.12
N ALA A 147 -3.79 -24.70 -10.86
CA ALA A 147 -3.20 -24.95 -9.54
C ALA A 147 -2.24 -23.82 -9.10
N THR A 148 -1.43 -23.29 -10.02
CA THR A 148 -0.54 -22.15 -9.77
C THR A 148 -1.33 -20.88 -9.47
N ARG A 149 -2.46 -20.62 -10.15
CA ARG A 149 -3.33 -19.48 -9.83
C ARG A 149 -3.94 -19.61 -8.44
N VAL A 150 -4.38 -20.80 -8.06
CA VAL A 150 -4.91 -21.08 -6.71
C VAL A 150 -3.83 -20.92 -5.64
N ALA A 151 -2.62 -21.45 -5.88
CA ALA A 151 -1.48 -21.30 -4.97
C ALA A 151 -1.11 -19.82 -4.76
N ASN A 152 -1.01 -19.06 -5.84
CA ASN A 152 -0.75 -17.62 -5.77
C ASN A 152 -1.84 -16.87 -5.01
N ALA A 153 -3.12 -17.20 -5.23
CA ALA A 153 -4.21 -16.57 -4.50
C ALA A 153 -4.15 -16.82 -2.98
N MET A 154 -3.75 -18.01 -2.55
CA MET A 154 -3.51 -18.30 -1.13
C MET A 154 -2.35 -17.47 -0.57
N SER A 155 -1.26 -17.34 -1.33
CA SER A 155 -0.11 -16.53 -0.93
C SER A 155 -0.46 -15.04 -0.84
N PHE A 156 -1.19 -14.50 -1.82
CA PHE A 156 -1.70 -13.12 -1.80
C PHE A 156 -2.63 -12.87 -0.63
N ARG A 157 -3.51 -13.81 -0.27
CA ARG A 157 -4.38 -13.67 0.91
C ARG A 157 -3.57 -13.47 2.19
N THR A 158 -2.43 -14.15 2.30
CA THR A 158 -1.52 -13.97 3.45
C THR A 158 -0.85 -12.61 3.43
N MET A 159 -0.41 -12.14 2.26
CA MET A 159 0.15 -10.80 2.08
C MET A 159 -0.86 -9.71 2.45
N PHE A 160 -2.13 -9.85 2.04
CA PHE A 160 -3.20 -8.91 2.39
C PHE A 160 -3.53 -8.90 3.89
N LEU A 161 -3.44 -10.04 4.59
CA LEU A 161 -3.56 -10.07 6.06
C LEU A 161 -2.47 -9.24 6.75
N VAL A 162 -1.24 -9.30 6.26
CA VAL A 162 -0.14 -8.44 6.76
C VAL A 162 -0.44 -6.97 6.47
N SER A 163 -0.97 -6.66 5.30
CA SER A 163 -1.37 -5.29 4.92
C SER A 163 -2.46 -4.71 5.83
N ILE A 164 -3.41 -5.53 6.29
CA ILE A 164 -4.45 -5.11 7.24
C ILE A 164 -3.83 -4.61 8.55
N ALA A 165 -2.77 -5.25 9.06
CA ALA A 165 -2.12 -4.81 10.29
C ALA A 165 -1.58 -3.37 10.16
N PHE A 166 -0.93 -3.06 9.04
CA PHE A 166 -0.47 -1.70 8.73
C PHE A 166 -1.63 -0.73 8.53
N GLY A 167 -2.71 -1.17 7.87
CA GLY A 167 -3.92 -0.37 7.67
C GLY A 167 -4.60 0.03 8.99
N VAL A 168 -4.71 -0.88 9.94
CA VAL A 168 -5.28 -0.62 11.28
C VAL A 168 -4.42 0.38 12.05
N THR A 169 -3.09 0.25 12.02
CA THR A 169 -2.20 1.23 12.67
C THR A 169 -2.31 2.62 12.06
N SER A 170 -2.51 2.72 10.74
CA SER A 170 -2.73 3.99 10.05
C SER A 170 -4.06 4.63 10.45
N ALA A 171 -5.14 3.83 10.51
CA ALA A 171 -6.44 4.29 10.97
C ALA A 171 -6.39 4.77 12.42
N ALA A 172 -5.70 4.04 13.31
CA ALA A 172 -5.51 4.42 14.71
C ALA A 172 -4.75 5.77 14.84
N SER A 173 -3.67 5.94 14.06
CA SER A 173 -2.90 7.18 14.03
C SER A 173 -3.74 8.38 13.57
N SER A 174 -4.67 8.17 12.65
CA SER A 174 -5.54 9.22 12.12
C SER A 174 -6.45 9.87 13.19
N PHE A 175 -6.77 9.15 14.27
CA PHE A 175 -7.54 9.71 15.39
C PHE A 175 -6.72 10.69 16.26
N PHE A 176 -5.39 10.60 16.24
CA PHE A 176 -4.51 11.50 16.99
C PHE A 176 -4.25 12.84 16.29
N ILE A 177 -4.73 13.02 15.05
CA ILE A 177 -4.59 14.28 14.30
C ILE A 177 -5.44 15.37 14.97
N ARG A 178 -4.76 16.39 15.51
CA ARG A 178 -5.36 17.61 16.08
C ARG A 178 -5.91 18.52 14.98
N ASN A 179 -6.87 19.38 15.34
CA ASN A 179 -7.50 20.31 14.41
C ASN A 179 -6.46 21.26 13.78
N LEU A 180 -6.23 21.10 12.48
CA LEU A 180 -5.34 21.95 11.68
C LEU A 180 -6.00 23.27 11.24
N ASP A 181 -7.29 23.49 11.52
CA ASP A 181 -8.05 24.71 11.18
C ASP A 181 -7.32 26.00 11.63
N ARG A 182 -6.56 25.94 12.73
CA ARG A 182 -5.80 27.09 13.24
C ARG A 182 -4.64 27.52 12.32
N HIS A 183 -4.19 26.65 11.42
CA HIS A 183 -3.07 26.89 10.50
C HIS A 183 -3.54 27.25 9.08
N LEU A 184 -4.83 27.06 8.76
CA LEU A 184 -5.43 27.55 7.50
C LEU A 184 -5.86 29.02 7.69
N THR A 185 -4.90 29.93 7.74
CA THR A 185 -5.17 31.38 7.76
C THR A 185 -5.06 31.98 6.35
N ASP A 186 -5.79 33.05 6.05
CA ASP A 186 -5.71 33.81 4.78
C ASP A 186 -4.43 34.67 4.67
N ASP A 187 -3.56 34.60 5.68
CA ASP A 187 -2.31 35.35 5.74
C ASP A 187 -1.23 34.69 4.88
N VAL A 188 -0.84 35.38 3.79
CA VAL A 188 0.26 34.97 2.93
C VAL A 188 1.50 35.74 3.37
N ALA A 189 2.44 35.05 4.02
CA ALA A 189 3.73 35.61 4.41
C ALA A 189 4.57 36.02 3.18
N ARG A 190 4.36 37.24 2.68
CA ARG A 190 5.22 37.87 1.67
C ARG A 190 6.37 38.59 2.35
N LYS A 191 7.61 38.27 1.96
CA LYS A 191 8.73 39.20 2.16
C LYS A 191 8.56 40.34 1.17
N LEU A 192 8.21 41.54 1.65
CA LEU A 192 8.41 42.79 0.90
C LEU A 192 9.92 42.95 0.67
N GLN A 193 10.38 42.78 -0.58
CA GLN A 193 11.76 43.11 -0.93
C GLN A 193 11.96 44.61 -0.69
N GLY A 194 12.83 44.96 0.27
CA GLY A 194 13.23 46.36 0.54
C GLY A 194 12.99 46.88 1.95
N VAL A 195 12.29 46.15 2.83
CA VAL A 195 12.06 46.60 4.23
C VAL A 195 12.94 45.82 5.20
N LYS A 196 13.80 46.51 5.96
CA LYS A 196 14.57 45.93 7.07
C LYS A 196 13.61 45.46 8.17
N SER A 197 13.68 44.17 8.51
CA SER A 197 12.82 43.53 9.52
C SER A 197 12.93 44.21 10.88
N ARG A 198 11.79 44.64 11.44
CA ARG A 198 11.65 45.02 12.85
C ARG A 198 11.39 43.74 13.68
N PRO A 199 12.01 43.55 14.85
CA PRO A 199 11.95 42.28 15.58
C PRO A 199 10.54 41.98 16.13
N VAL A 200 10.01 40.81 15.78
CA VAL A 200 8.67 40.25 16.07
C VAL A 200 8.53 39.79 17.54
N ARG A 201 9.18 40.46 18.50
CA ARG A 201 9.20 40.02 19.90
C ARG A 201 8.17 40.70 20.80
N ALA A 202 7.38 41.66 20.30
CA ALA A 202 6.46 42.46 21.11
C ALA A 202 5.00 41.95 21.15
N ASP A 203 4.53 41.23 20.13
CA ASP A 203 3.09 40.93 20.00
C ASP A 203 2.61 39.69 20.77
N ILE A 204 3.54 38.87 21.29
CA ILE A 204 3.18 37.67 22.07
C ILE A 204 2.81 38.03 23.51
N GLU A 205 3.27 39.18 24.04
CA GLU A 205 3.01 39.57 25.42
C GLU A 205 1.65 40.29 25.59
N GLN A 206 1.23 41.13 24.63
CA GLN A 206 -0.04 41.86 24.73
C GLN A 206 -1.31 41.00 24.58
N THR A 207 -1.24 39.83 23.93
CA THR A 207 -2.42 38.96 23.78
C THR A 207 -2.67 38.09 25.02
N LYS A 208 -1.72 37.99 25.96
CA LYS A 208 -1.90 37.21 27.20
C LYS A 208 -2.56 37.97 28.35
N GLU A 209 -2.67 39.29 28.29
CA GLU A 209 -3.28 40.10 29.36
C GLU A 209 -4.77 40.39 29.16
N VAL A 210 -5.38 39.99 28.05
CA VAL A 210 -6.79 40.36 27.73
C VAL A 210 -7.66 39.16 27.32
N ALA A 211 -7.25 37.91 27.62
CA ALA A 211 -8.06 36.71 27.34
C ALA A 211 -7.99 35.69 28.48
#